data_AF-A0A0C1NQY8-F1
#
_entry.id   AF-A0A0C1NQY8-F1
#
_cell.length_a   1.000
_cell.length_b   1.000
_cell.length_c   1.000
_cell.angle_alpha   90.00
_cell.angle_beta   90.00
_cell.angle_gamma   90.00
#
_symmetry.space_group_name_H-M   'P 1'
#
loop_
_entity.id
_entity.type
_entity.pdbx_description
1 polymer ?
#
loop_
_entity_poly.entity_id
_entity_poly.type
_entity_poly.pdbx_seq_one_letter_code
_entity_poly.pdbx_strand_id
1 'polypeptide(L)'
;MIDYMKKHEKYVNEILGEKQGEEKLKELLAYHDKQIQWIQHERLVHLIVMLFVCLFTLLSFGFTVIKISTLSIVLSGLLLILSLAYIIHYYRIENGVQKWYLISNQIRQRLYLK
;
A
#
# COMPACT_ATOMS: atom_id res chain seq x y z
N MET A 1 3.94 -8.00 -3.54
CA MET A 1 3.62 -7.24 -2.31
C MET A 1 2.63 -7.96 -1.40
N ILE A 2 1.40 -8.26 -1.84
CA ILE A 2 0.38 -8.77 -0.90
C ILE A 2 0.67 -10.15 -0.31
N ASP A 3 1.18 -11.09 -1.11
CA ASP A 3 1.53 -12.42 -0.60
C ASP A 3 2.73 -12.38 0.34
N TYR A 4 3.68 -11.47 0.07
CA TYR A 4 4.76 -11.16 1.00
C TYR A 4 4.21 -10.66 2.33
N MET A 5 3.22 -9.75 2.29
CA MET A 5 2.62 -9.21 3.50
C MET A 5 1.92 -10.29 4.33
N LYS A 6 1.16 -11.18 3.68
CA LYS A 6 0.50 -12.31 4.36
C LYS A 6 1.51 -13.26 5.00
N LYS A 7 2.62 -13.54 4.33
CA LYS A 7 3.67 -14.43 4.85
C LYS A 7 4.33 -13.82 6.09
N HIS A 8 4.64 -12.52 6.05
CA HIS A 8 5.19 -11.80 7.21
C HIS A 8 4.19 -11.70 8.36
N GLU A 9 2.91 -11.46 8.07
CA GLU A 9 1.84 -11.44 9.08
C GLU A 9 1.73 -12.80 9.80
N LYS A 10 1.77 -13.91 9.05
CA LYS A 10 1.76 -15.26 9.62
C LYS A 10 2.97 -15.49 10.54
N TYR A 11 4.17 -15.10 10.09
CA TYR A 11 5.40 -15.21 10.87
C TYR A 11 5.35 -14.40 12.18
N VAL A 12 4.88 -13.15 12.12
CA VAL A 12 4.74 -12.29 13.31
C VAL A 12 3.72 -12.86 14.29
N ASN A 13 2.59 -13.37 13.80
CA ASN A 13 1.55 -13.97 14.64
C ASN A 13 2.01 -15.27 15.31
N GLU A 14 2.80 -16.10 14.61
CA GLU A 14 3.39 -17.32 15.18
C GLU A 14 4.33 -16.97 16.35
N ILE A 15 5.19 -15.96 16.18
CA ILE A 15 6.12 -15.50 17.21
C ILE A 15 5.40 -14.85 18.40
N LEU A 16 4.30 -14.13 18.16
CA LEU A 16 3.49 -13.51 19.22
C LEU A 16 2.62 -14.49 20.02
N GLY A 17 2.42 -15.71 19.50
CA GLY A 17 1.71 -16.79 20.19
C GLY A 17 2.53 -17.47 21.29
N GLU A 18 3.85 -17.36 21.23
CA GLU A 18 4.77 -17.90 22.24
C GLU A 18 5.05 -16.86 23.34
N LYS A 19 5.25 -17.29 24.59
CA LYS A 19 5.77 -16.43 25.66
C LYS A 19 7.25 -16.14 25.39
N GLN A 20 7.53 -15.16 24.55
CA GLN A 20 8.88 -14.74 24.24
C GLN A 20 9.39 -13.68 25.23
N GLY A 21 10.69 -13.68 25.49
CA GLY A 21 11.34 -12.66 26.31
C GLY A 21 11.27 -11.28 25.65
N GLU A 22 11.31 -10.22 26.47
CA GLU A 22 11.19 -8.82 26.01
C GLU A 22 12.22 -8.45 24.93
N GLU A 23 13.43 -9.03 24.96
CA GLU A 23 14.48 -8.79 23.98
C GLU A 23 14.11 -9.28 22.57
N LYS A 24 13.60 -10.52 22.45
CA LYS A 24 13.13 -11.06 21.17
C LYS A 24 11.94 -10.27 20.62
N LEU A 25 11.05 -9.81 21.49
CA LEU A 25 9.91 -8.99 21.06
C LEU A 25 10.36 -7.61 20.52
N LYS A 26 11.42 -7.02 21.09
CA LYS A 26 12.04 -5.78 20.58
C LYS A 26 12.69 -5.99 19.22
N GLU A 27 13.39 -7.10 19.02
CA GLU A 27 14.00 -7.45 17.73
C GLU A 27 12.92 -7.66 16.65
N LEU A 28 11.85 -8.39 16.98
CA LEU A 28 10.70 -8.58 16.10
C LEU A 28 10.04 -7.25 15.73
N LEU A 29 9.83 -6.35 16.70
CA LEU A 29 9.28 -5.02 16.47
C LEU A 29 10.16 -4.22 15.49
N ALA A 30 11.47 -4.20 15.73
CA ALA A 30 12.42 -3.47 14.87
C ALA A 30 12.41 -4.02 13.44
N TYR A 31 12.36 -5.35 13.28
CA TYR A 31 12.23 -5.98 11.97
C TYR A 31 10.89 -5.64 11.31
N HIS A 32 9.77 -5.72 12.03
CA HIS A 32 8.43 -5.42 11.52
C HIS A 32 8.31 -3.94 11.09
N ASP A 33 8.83 -3.01 11.87
CA ASP A 33 8.82 -1.57 11.53
C ASP A 33 9.66 -1.28 10.29
N LYS A 34 10.79 -1.99 10.09
CA LYS A 34 11.58 -1.90 8.86
C LYS A 34 10.77 -2.37 7.64
N GLN A 35 9.98 -3.44 7.78
CA GLN A 35 9.08 -3.91 6.73
C GLN A 35 7.99 -2.88 6.39
N ILE A 36 7.40 -2.25 7.42
CA ILE A 36 6.44 -1.17 7.23
C ILE A 36 7.08 -0.03 6.42
N GLN A 37 8.30 0.40 6.76
CA GLN A 37 9.01 1.48 6.04
C GLN A 37 9.23 1.15 4.56
N TRP A 38 9.59 -0.09 4.23
CA TRP A 38 9.75 -0.51 2.83
C TRP A 38 8.45 -0.43 2.05
N ILE A 39 7.34 -0.93 2.61
CA ILE A 39 6.03 -0.87 1.95
C ILE A 39 5.53 0.59 1.85
N GLN A 40 5.83 1.44 2.84
CA GLN A 40 5.54 2.88 2.76
C GLN A 40 6.25 3.53 1.56
N HIS A 41 7.52 3.19 1.32
CA HIS A 41 8.27 3.70 0.17
C HIS A 41 7.66 3.24 -1.16
N GLU A 42 7.34 1.94 -1.29
CA GLU A 42 6.68 1.43 -2.50
C GLU A 42 5.32 2.10 -2.74
N ARG A 43 4.55 2.33 -1.67
CA ARG A 43 3.27 3.04 -1.74
C ARG A 43 3.45 4.48 -2.20
N LEU A 44 4.48 5.20 -1.73
CA LEU A 44 4.76 6.56 -2.20
C LEU A 44 5.02 6.58 -3.71
N VAL A 45 5.80 5.63 -4.22
CA VAL A 45 6.03 5.49 -5.67
C VAL A 45 4.72 5.23 -6.41
N HIS A 46 3.88 4.32 -5.92
CA HIS A 46 2.56 4.06 -6.51
C HIS A 46 1.64 5.28 -6.50
N LEU A 47 1.67 6.09 -5.43
CA LEU A 47 0.92 7.34 -5.36
C LEU A 47 1.38 8.32 -6.44
N ILE A 48 2.69 8.53 -6.57
CA ILE A 48 3.26 9.43 -7.58
C ILE A 48 2.85 8.98 -8.98
N VAL A 49 3.02 7.69 -9.30
CA VAL A 49 2.64 7.14 -10.61
C VAL A 49 1.13 7.29 -10.85
N MET A 50 0.28 7.03 -9.85
CA MET A 50 -1.17 7.23 -9.96
C MET A 50 -1.51 8.69 -10.25
N LEU A 51 -0.87 9.65 -9.56
CA LEU A 51 -1.11 11.08 -9.78
C LEU A 51 -0.82 11.47 -11.23
N PHE A 52 0.29 10.98 -11.81
CA PHE A 52 0.60 11.21 -13.23
C PHE A 52 -0.41 10.55 -14.16
N VAL A 53 -0.81 9.30 -13.91
CA VAL A 53 -1.83 8.63 -14.73
C VAL A 53 -3.15 9.41 -14.69
N CYS A 54 -3.63 9.79 -13.50
CA CYS A 54 -4.84 10.60 -13.35
C CYS A 54 -4.72 11.98 -14.02
N LEU A 55 -3.55 12.64 -13.91
CA LEU A 55 -3.30 13.90 -14.59
C LEU A 55 -3.40 13.75 -16.11
N PHE A 56 -2.76 12.74 -16.69
CA PHE A 56 -2.85 12.48 -18.13
C PHE A 56 -4.26 12.07 -18.56
N THR A 57 -5.00 11.34 -17.74
CA THR A 57 -6.41 11.05 -17.96
C THR A 57 -7.23 12.34 -18.06
N LEU A 58 -7.05 13.29 -17.12
CA LEU A 58 -7.74 14.58 -17.13
C LEU A 58 -7.38 15.44 -18.35
N LEU A 59 -6.09 15.49 -18.72
CA LEU A 59 -5.63 16.23 -19.89
C LEU A 59 -6.19 15.62 -21.19
N SER A 60 -6.14 14.30 -21.32
CA SER A 60 -6.69 13.56 -22.47
C SER A 60 -8.21 13.77 -22.57
N PHE A 61 -8.92 13.71 -21.44
CA PHE A 61 -10.34 13.97 -21.39
C PHE A 61 -10.68 15.41 -21.79
N GLY A 62 -9.96 16.40 -21.24
CA GLY A 62 -10.12 17.81 -21.62
C GLY A 62 -9.89 18.05 -23.11
N PHE A 63 -8.88 17.40 -23.70
CA PHE A 63 -8.64 17.45 -25.14
C PHE A 63 -9.79 16.85 -25.95
N THR A 64 -10.31 15.69 -25.53
CA THR A 64 -11.44 15.01 -26.17
C THR A 64 -12.70 15.88 -26.19
N VAL A 65 -12.95 16.68 -25.13
CA VAL A 65 -14.09 17.61 -25.07
C VAL A 65 -13.95 18.76 -26.07
N ILE A 66 -12.73 19.29 -26.28
CA ILE A 66 -12.48 20.39 -27.22
C ILE A 66 -12.49 19.89 -28.68
N LYS A 67 -11.87 18.73 -28.93
CA LYS A 67 -11.80 18.10 -30.26
C LYS A 67 -12.20 16.64 -30.18
N ILE A 68 -13.47 16.39 -30.49
CA ILE A 68 -14.03 15.04 -30.53
C ILE A 68 -13.43 14.30 -31.74
N SER A 69 -12.61 13.30 -31.45
CA SER A 69 -12.07 12.35 -32.42
C SER A 69 -12.14 10.95 -31.83
N THR A 70 -12.40 9.95 -32.68
CA THR A 70 -12.46 8.55 -32.27
C THR A 70 -11.21 8.12 -31.50
N LEU A 71 -10.03 8.57 -31.95
CA LEU A 71 -8.77 8.24 -31.29
C LEU A 71 -8.66 8.85 -29.87
N SER A 72 -9.15 10.08 -29.71
CA SER A 72 -9.12 10.79 -28.42
C SER A 72 -10.07 10.15 -27.40
N ILE A 73 -11.27 9.75 -27.85
CA ILE A 73 -12.23 9.00 -27.03
C ILE A 73 -11.62 7.67 -26.56
N VAL A 74 -11.02 6.90 -27.47
CA VAL A 74 -10.39 5.61 -27.14
C VAL A 74 -9.26 5.80 -26.14
N LEU A 75 -8.37 6.79 -26.35
CA LEU A 75 -7.28 7.08 -25.44
C LEU A 75 -7.78 7.51 -24.05
N SER A 76 -8.78 8.41 -24.00
CA SER A 76 -9.39 8.84 -22.74
C SER A 76 -10.05 7.67 -22.00
N GLY A 77 -10.74 6.79 -22.71
CA GLY A 77 -11.35 5.59 -22.12
C GLY A 77 -10.31 4.62 -21.56
N LEU A 78 -9.22 4.37 -22.30
CA LEU A 78 -8.13 3.51 -21.84
C LEU A 78 -7.46 4.07 -20.58
N LEU A 79 -7.15 5.37 -20.59
CA LEU A 79 -6.56 6.05 -19.44
C LEU A 79 -7.49 6.07 -18.23
N LEU A 80 -8.81 6.23 -18.42
CA LEU A 80 -9.80 6.10 -17.35
C LEU A 80 -9.80 4.71 -16.71
N ILE A 81 -9.83 3.65 -17.52
CA ILE A 81 -9.78 2.27 -17.02
C ILE A 81 -8.48 2.03 -16.24
N LEU A 82 -7.35 2.50 -16.78
CA LEU A 82 -6.06 2.40 -16.13
C LEU A 82 -6.02 3.16 -14.79
N SER A 83 -6.55 4.38 -14.74
CA SER A 83 -6.68 5.17 -13.51
C SER A 83 -7.48 4.41 -12.44
N LEU A 84 -8.64 3.87 -12.80
CA LEU A 84 -9.49 3.11 -11.87
C LEU A 84 -8.77 1.86 -11.34
N ALA A 85 -8.12 1.11 -12.22
CA ALA A 85 -7.34 -0.07 -11.83
C ALA A 85 -6.20 0.30 -10.86
N TYR A 86 -5.50 1.41 -11.11
CA TYR A 86 -4.43 1.91 -10.24
C TYR A 86 -4.94 2.35 -8.87
N ILE A 87 -6.08 3.05 -8.83
CA ILE A 87 -6.73 3.48 -7.58
C ILE A 87 -7.07 2.26 -6.73
N ILE A 88 -7.73 1.25 -7.32
CA ILE A 88 -8.08 0.00 -6.62
C ILE A 88 -6.82 -0.69 -6.08
N HIS A 89 -5.78 -0.79 -6.90
CA HIS A 89 -4.51 -1.39 -6.50
C HIS A 89 -3.88 -0.69 -5.29
N TYR A 90 -3.86 0.65 -5.31
CA TYR A 90 -3.31 1.46 -4.24
C TYR A 90 -4.06 1.30 -2.92
N TYR A 91 -5.39 1.36 -2.95
CA TYR A 91 -6.21 1.16 -1.75
C TYR A 91 -6.00 -0.22 -1.13
N ARG A 92 -5.79 -1.25 -1.96
CA ARG A 92 -5.51 -2.60 -1.48
C ARG A 92 -4.19 -2.68 -0.69
N ILE A 93 -3.17 -1.94 -1.11
CA ILE A 93 -1.89 -1.86 -0.42
C ILE A 93 -2.02 -1.04 0.86
N GLU A 94 -2.68 0.12 0.79
CA GLU A 94 -2.88 1.01 1.94
C GLU A 94 -3.58 0.29 3.10
N ASN A 95 -4.67 -0.42 2.82
CA ASN A 95 -5.38 -1.23 3.82
C ASN A 95 -4.50 -2.31 4.45
N GLY A 96 -3.56 -2.87 3.68
CA GLY A 96 -2.59 -3.83 4.20
C GLY A 96 -1.62 -3.21 5.21
N VAL A 97 -1.09 -2.03 4.89
CA VAL A 97 -0.16 -1.31 5.80
C VAL A 97 -0.87 -0.85 7.06
N GLN A 98 -2.13 -0.44 6.96
CA GLN A 98 -2.94 -0.08 8.12
C GLN A 98 -3.08 -1.23 9.12
N LYS A 99 -3.26 -2.47 8.65
CA LYS A 99 -3.26 -3.66 9.50
C LYS A 99 -1.91 -3.87 10.19
N TRP A 100 -0.81 -3.62 9.49
CA TRP A 100 0.54 -3.75 10.06
C TRP A 100 0.82 -2.73 11.16
N TYR A 101 0.32 -1.50 11.06
CA TYR A 101 0.42 -0.55 12.19
C TYR A 101 -0.33 -1.04 13.43
N LEU A 102 -1.50 -1.66 13.25
CA LEU A 102 -2.24 -2.24 14.38
C LEU A 102 -1.43 -3.34 15.06
N ILE A 103 -0.77 -4.21 14.29
CA ILE A 103 0.11 -5.25 14.82
C ILE A 103 1.30 -4.63 15.55
N SER A 104 2.01 -3.66 14.95
CA SER A 104 3.12 -2.96 15.61
C SER A 104 2.69 -2.31 16.93
N ASN A 105 1.50 -1.70 16.97
CA ASN A 105 0.93 -1.14 18.20
C ASN A 105 0.66 -2.21 19.26
N GLN A 106 0.12 -3.37 18.89
CA GLN A 106 -0.09 -4.48 19.83
C GLN A 106 1.23 -4.99 20.43
N ILE A 107 2.28 -5.11 19.61
CA ILE A 107 3.62 -5.51 20.07
C ILE A 107 4.17 -4.46 21.07
N ARG A 108 4.05 -3.18 20.74
CA ARG A 108 4.48 -2.07 21.62
C ARG A 108 3.70 -2.04 22.94
N GLN A 109 2.39 -2.28 22.91
CA GLN A 109 1.59 -2.37 24.14
C GLN A 109 2.10 -3.49 25.06
N ARG A 110 2.39 -4.68 24.52
CA ARG A 110 2.94 -5.78 25.33
C ARG A 110 4.35 -5.50 25.88
N LEU A 111 5.14 -4.68 25.20
CA LEU A 111 6.50 -4.31 25.63
C LEU A 111 6.53 -3.21 26.69
N TYR A 112 5.67 -2.19 26.56
CA TYR A 112 5.80 -0.94 27.31
C TYR A 112 4.64 -0.66 28.28
N LEU A 113 3.49 -1.33 28.13
CA LEU A 113 2.32 -1.16 29.01
C LEU A 113 2.10 -2.40 29.89
N LYS A 114 3.19 -2.88 30.50
CA LYS A 114 3.15 -3.98 31.46
C LYS A 114 2.35 -3.61 32.70
#